data_AF-A0A1L5JRX6-F1
#
_entry.id   AF-A0A1L5JRX6-F1
#
_cell.length_a   1.000
_cell.length_b   1.000
_cell.length_c   1.000
_cell.angle_alpha   90.00
_cell.angle_beta   90.00
_cell.angle_gamma   90.00
#
_symmetry.space_group_name_H-M   'P 1'
#
loop_
_entity.id
_entity.type
_entity.pdbx_description
1 polymer ?
#
loop_
_entity_poly.entity_id
_entity_poly.type
_entity_poly.pdbx_seq_one_letter_code
_entity_poly.pdbx_strand_id
1 'polypeptide(L)'
;GEAAVADLAFSAKHAGLVSMSEMLPARRARGPNEPGGLSFGHMADIIQTSRVDKKDPAHVALEVVGAGCMLYDQIWLGSYMSGGVGFTQYATAAYTNNILDDNTYHDVDYINDKYGGAANLGTDNKAPATIETVKDIATESTIYGLENYEKYPTVLEDHFGGSQRATMLAAASGVSTALATGNGNAGLSAWYLSMYLHKEAHGRLGFFGYDLQDQCGATNVFSYQSDEGEPLELRGANYPNYAMNVGHQGGYAGIASGAHSSRGDAFAVNPLIKLCFADALLPFDFTQPRREFGRGAIREFVPAGERSLIIPA
;
A
#
# COMPACT_ATOMS: atom_id res chain seq x y z
N GLY A 1 -15.94 -24.05 35.21
CA GLY A 1 -16.80 -23.71 34.06
C GLY A 1 -18.17 -23.35 34.58
N GLU A 2 -18.32 -22.12 35.05
CA GLU A 2 -19.59 -21.55 35.51
C GLU A 2 -20.16 -20.60 34.44
N ALA A 3 -21.38 -20.08 34.63
CA ALA A 3 -22.03 -19.22 33.65
C ALA A 3 -21.19 -17.99 33.26
N ALA A 4 -20.51 -17.35 34.22
CA ALA A 4 -19.64 -16.20 33.98
C ALA A 4 -18.49 -16.50 33.01
N VAL A 5 -18.07 -17.77 32.87
CA VAL A 5 -17.04 -18.17 31.90
C VAL A 5 -17.53 -17.98 30.46
N ALA A 6 -18.83 -18.11 30.21
CA ALA A 6 -19.41 -17.88 28.89
C ALA A 6 -19.30 -16.41 28.47
N ASP A 7 -19.48 -15.47 29.39
CA ASP A 7 -19.31 -14.03 29.13
C ASP A 7 -17.86 -13.71 28.75
N LEU A 8 -16.90 -14.29 29.47
CA LEU A 8 -15.47 -14.17 29.14
C LEU A 8 -15.17 -14.75 27.75
N ALA A 9 -15.71 -15.93 27.44
CA ALA A 9 -15.50 -16.58 26.15
C ALA A 9 -16.11 -15.78 24.99
N PHE A 10 -17.30 -15.21 25.18
CA PHE A 10 -17.94 -14.37 24.17
C PHE A 10 -17.19 -13.04 23.98
N SER A 11 -16.75 -12.41 25.07
CA SER A 11 -15.94 -11.21 25.03
C SER A 11 -14.63 -11.45 24.28
N ALA A 12 -13.92 -12.54 24.60
CA ALA A 12 -12.62 -12.85 23.99
C ALA A 12 -12.71 -13.23 22.51
N LYS A 13 -13.86 -13.72 22.04
CA LYS A 13 -14.03 -14.25 20.67
C LYS A 13 -14.87 -13.37 19.75
N HIS A 14 -15.64 -12.43 20.30
CA HIS A 14 -16.55 -11.58 19.52
C HIS A 14 -16.59 -10.15 20.06
N ALA A 15 -17.16 -9.92 21.25
CA ALA A 15 -17.54 -8.56 21.67
C ALA A 15 -16.35 -7.63 21.95
N GLY A 16 -15.20 -8.17 22.36
CA GLY A 16 -13.97 -7.43 22.61
C GLY A 16 -12.82 -7.80 21.68
N LEU A 17 -13.09 -8.59 20.62
CA LEU A 17 -12.07 -9.01 19.67
C LEU A 17 -11.88 -7.94 18.59
N VAL A 18 -10.62 -7.61 18.32
CA VAL A 18 -10.21 -6.88 17.12
C VAL A 18 -9.34 -7.81 16.29
N SER A 19 -9.88 -8.30 15.19
CA SER A 19 -9.16 -9.13 14.22
C SER A 19 -8.19 -8.27 13.40
N MET A 20 -7.15 -8.88 12.82
CA MET A 20 -6.33 -8.19 11.81
C MET A 20 -7.18 -7.94 10.56
N SER A 21 -8.01 -8.92 10.22
CA SER A 21 -8.87 -8.90 9.05
C SER A 21 -10.10 -9.78 9.23
N GLU A 22 -11.15 -9.46 8.48
CA GLU A 22 -12.40 -10.21 8.49
C GLU A 22 -12.41 -11.36 7.45
N MET A 23 -13.43 -12.22 7.54
CA MET A 23 -13.60 -13.36 6.63
C MET A 23 -13.86 -12.96 5.18
N LEU A 24 -13.61 -13.88 4.25
CA LEU A 24 -13.78 -13.67 2.82
C LEU A 24 -15.00 -14.38 2.22
N PRO A 25 -15.59 -13.84 1.12
CA PRO A 25 -16.73 -14.45 0.45
C PRO A 25 -16.38 -15.78 -0.21
N ALA A 26 -17.42 -16.60 -0.44
CA ALA A 26 -17.30 -18.03 -0.78
C ALA A 26 -16.33 -18.37 -1.92
N ARG A 27 -16.25 -17.56 -2.99
CA ARG A 27 -15.35 -17.80 -4.14
C ARG A 27 -13.87 -17.84 -3.72
N ARG A 28 -13.53 -17.13 -2.64
CA ARG A 28 -12.19 -17.00 -2.08
C ARG A 28 -12.22 -17.25 -0.57
N ALA A 29 -13.04 -18.22 -0.14
CA ALA A 29 -13.38 -18.48 1.26
C ALA A 29 -12.15 -18.66 2.15
N ARG A 30 -12.01 -17.76 3.12
CA ARG A 30 -11.00 -17.76 4.18
C ARG A 30 -11.64 -17.23 5.46
N GLY A 31 -11.13 -17.69 6.61
CA GLY A 31 -11.50 -17.16 7.90
C GLY A 31 -10.89 -15.77 8.15
N PRO A 32 -11.13 -15.19 9.35
CA PRO A 32 -10.45 -13.99 9.80
C PRO A 32 -8.91 -14.13 9.83
N ASN A 33 -8.21 -13.01 9.90
CA ASN A 33 -6.74 -12.89 9.95
C ASN A 33 -5.98 -13.39 8.71
N GLU A 34 -6.65 -13.47 7.56
CA GLU A 34 -6.03 -13.77 6.27
C GLU A 34 -5.79 -12.49 5.44
N PRO A 35 -4.76 -12.44 4.57
CA PRO A 35 -4.38 -11.21 3.87
C PRO A 35 -5.49 -10.55 3.06
N GLY A 36 -6.37 -11.35 2.45
CA GLY A 36 -7.44 -10.84 1.61
C GLY A 36 -8.45 -9.95 2.34
N GLY A 37 -8.60 -10.09 3.66
CA GLY A 37 -9.50 -9.27 4.47
C GLY A 37 -8.81 -8.09 5.15
N LEU A 38 -7.48 -7.97 5.01
CA LEU A 38 -6.68 -6.94 5.68
C LEU A 38 -6.88 -5.61 4.96
N SER A 39 -7.48 -4.63 5.63
CA SER A 39 -7.68 -3.30 5.06
C SER A 39 -6.35 -2.56 4.87
N PHE A 40 -6.34 -1.63 3.94
CA PHE A 40 -5.16 -0.83 3.63
C PHE A 40 -4.75 0.06 4.81
N GLY A 41 -5.71 0.59 5.56
CA GLY A 41 -5.45 1.30 6.81
C GLY A 41 -4.84 0.40 7.89
N HIS A 42 -5.32 -0.84 8.05
CA HIS A 42 -4.68 -1.78 8.99
C HIS A 42 -3.25 -2.13 8.58
N MET A 43 -2.98 -2.30 7.28
CA MET A 43 -1.61 -2.46 6.78
C MET A 43 -0.73 -1.26 7.15
N ALA A 44 -1.20 -0.03 6.89
CA ALA A 44 -0.49 1.18 7.29
C ALA A 44 -0.27 1.27 8.82
N ASP A 45 -1.18 0.70 9.62
CA ASP A 45 -1.07 0.69 11.07
C ASP A 45 -0.13 -0.39 11.63
N ILE A 46 -0.05 -1.55 10.98
CA ILE A 46 0.91 -2.61 11.30
C ILE A 46 2.34 -2.09 11.17
N ILE A 47 2.65 -1.41 10.06
CA ILE A 47 3.99 -0.88 9.78
C ILE A 47 4.32 0.27 10.75
N GLN A 48 5.51 0.21 11.35
CA GLN A 48 5.92 1.07 12.46
C GLN A 48 6.83 2.24 12.06
N THR A 49 7.11 2.41 10.77
CA THR A 49 7.93 3.52 10.25
C THR A 49 7.37 4.86 10.71
N SER A 50 6.05 5.03 10.72
CA SER A 50 5.38 6.26 11.19
C SER A 50 5.71 6.65 12.63
N ARG A 51 6.12 5.68 13.47
CA ARG A 51 6.49 5.93 14.87
C ARG A 51 7.96 6.35 15.01
N VAL A 52 8.84 5.87 14.14
CA VAL A 52 10.30 6.06 14.26
C VAL A 52 10.84 7.15 13.34
N ASP A 53 10.21 7.38 12.18
CA ASP A 53 10.65 8.33 11.17
C ASP A 53 9.54 9.29 10.71
N LYS A 54 8.77 9.79 11.66
CA LYS A 54 7.63 10.70 11.42
C LYS A 54 7.97 12.01 10.71
N LYS A 55 9.26 12.36 10.60
CA LYS A 55 9.70 13.62 9.97
C LYS A 55 9.80 13.49 8.45
N ASP A 56 9.78 12.27 7.94
CA ASP A 56 9.78 11.97 6.51
C ASP A 56 8.48 11.24 6.13
N PRO A 57 7.41 12.00 5.82
CA PRO A 57 6.12 11.43 5.42
C PRO A 57 6.19 10.50 4.20
N ALA A 58 7.10 10.78 3.26
CA ALA A 58 7.27 9.99 2.05
C ALA A 58 7.91 8.64 2.37
N HIS A 59 8.99 8.63 3.17
CA HIS A 59 9.60 7.39 3.64
C HIS A 59 8.60 6.50 4.39
N VAL A 60 7.76 7.08 5.26
CA VAL A 60 6.71 6.35 5.96
C VAL A 60 5.75 5.66 4.99
N ALA A 61 5.27 6.38 3.97
CA ALA A 61 4.39 5.81 2.95
C ALA A 61 5.08 4.73 2.11
N LEU A 62 6.35 4.92 1.75
CA LEU A 62 7.14 3.99 0.93
C LEU A 62 7.43 2.66 1.64
N GLU A 63 7.69 2.68 2.97
CA GLU A 63 7.80 1.42 3.73
C GLU A 63 6.47 0.65 3.77
N VAL A 64 5.33 1.37 3.82
CA VAL A 64 4.00 0.75 3.71
C VAL A 64 3.76 0.18 2.30
N VAL A 65 4.19 0.87 1.25
CA VAL A 65 4.15 0.33 -0.13
C VAL A 65 4.94 -0.97 -0.21
N GLY A 66 6.19 -0.97 0.27
CA GLY A 66 7.05 -2.15 0.19
C GLY A 66 6.46 -3.35 0.96
N ALA A 67 5.99 -3.12 2.18
CA ALA A 67 5.34 -4.16 2.97
C ALA A 67 4.04 -4.67 2.34
N GLY A 68 3.22 -3.74 1.84
CA GLY A 68 1.97 -4.04 1.16
C GLY A 68 2.19 -4.85 -0.11
N CYS A 69 3.12 -4.44 -0.98
CA CYS A 69 3.44 -5.18 -2.21
C CYS A 69 3.96 -6.58 -1.90
N MET A 70 4.80 -6.75 -0.87
CA MET A 70 5.24 -8.08 -0.45
C MET A 70 4.07 -8.96 0.00
N LEU A 71 3.25 -8.50 0.95
CA LEU A 71 2.16 -9.31 1.48
C LEU A 71 1.07 -9.56 0.45
N TYR A 72 0.59 -8.50 -0.20
CA TYR A 72 -0.57 -8.55 -1.08
C TYR A 72 -0.25 -9.19 -2.44
N ASP A 73 0.91 -8.89 -3.05
CA ASP A 73 1.21 -9.43 -4.37
C ASP A 73 1.96 -10.77 -4.28
N GLN A 74 2.97 -10.91 -3.42
CA GLN A 74 3.79 -12.13 -3.39
C GLN A 74 3.11 -13.26 -2.64
N ILE A 75 2.60 -12.98 -1.43
CA ILE A 75 2.00 -14.01 -0.58
C ILE A 75 0.51 -14.21 -0.93
N TRP A 76 -0.28 -13.14 -0.89
CA TRP A 76 -1.73 -13.25 -1.09
C TRP A 76 -2.08 -13.60 -2.54
N LEU A 77 -1.82 -12.71 -3.49
CA LEU A 77 -2.16 -12.96 -4.88
C LEU A 77 -1.27 -14.06 -5.48
N GLY A 78 0.03 -14.03 -5.21
CA GLY A 78 1.04 -14.91 -5.78
C GLY A 78 1.10 -16.31 -5.18
N SER A 79 0.41 -16.56 -4.06
CA SER A 79 0.32 -17.88 -3.46
C SER A 79 -1.13 -18.27 -3.14
N TYR A 80 -1.79 -17.58 -2.20
CA TYR A 80 -3.13 -17.96 -1.74
C TYR A 80 -4.18 -17.96 -2.86
N MET A 81 -4.07 -17.04 -3.81
CA MET A 81 -5.02 -16.89 -4.92
C MET A 81 -4.51 -17.46 -6.25
N SER A 82 -3.26 -17.93 -6.30
CA SER A 82 -2.69 -18.55 -7.50
C SER A 82 -1.69 -19.67 -7.15
N GLY A 83 -0.41 -19.34 -6.96
CA GLY A 83 0.69 -20.27 -6.67
C GLY A 83 1.66 -20.48 -7.84
N GLY A 84 2.69 -21.30 -7.62
CA GLY A 84 3.75 -21.58 -8.59
C GLY A 84 4.95 -20.66 -8.43
N VAL A 85 5.51 -20.16 -9.55
CA VAL A 85 6.62 -19.18 -9.53
C VAL A 85 6.21 -17.90 -8.79
N GLY A 86 4.93 -17.52 -8.91
CA GLY A 86 4.36 -16.38 -8.21
C GLY A 86 4.76 -15.04 -8.82
N PHE A 87 4.70 -14.00 -7.99
CA PHE A 87 4.66 -12.60 -8.42
C PHE A 87 5.77 -11.73 -7.83
N THR A 88 6.94 -12.32 -7.59
CA THR A 88 8.08 -11.65 -6.96
C THR A 88 8.41 -10.32 -7.63
N GLN A 89 8.60 -10.30 -8.95
CA GLN A 89 9.03 -9.08 -9.65
C GLN A 89 7.92 -8.05 -9.88
N TYR A 90 6.64 -8.43 -9.76
CA TYR A 90 5.56 -7.44 -9.69
C TYR A 90 5.68 -6.60 -8.41
N ALA A 91 6.03 -7.25 -7.29
CA ALA A 91 6.17 -6.59 -6.01
C ALA A 91 7.51 -5.87 -5.84
N THR A 92 8.64 -6.50 -6.21
CA THR A 92 9.97 -5.92 -5.99
C THR A 92 10.14 -4.60 -6.70
N ALA A 93 9.49 -4.41 -7.86
CA ALA A 93 9.50 -3.13 -8.56
C ALA A 93 9.17 -1.93 -7.66
N ALA A 94 8.27 -2.11 -6.68
CA ALA A 94 7.84 -1.08 -5.75
C ALA A 94 8.71 -0.91 -4.50
N TYR A 95 9.75 -1.74 -4.31
CA TYR A 95 10.62 -1.65 -3.13
C TYR A 95 12.12 -1.89 -3.39
N THR A 96 12.54 -1.95 -4.66
CA THR A 96 13.94 -2.12 -5.04
C THR A 96 14.42 -0.98 -5.93
N ASN A 97 15.74 -0.79 -5.97
CA ASN A 97 16.45 0.11 -6.88
C ASN A 97 16.08 1.60 -6.78
N ASN A 98 15.32 1.98 -5.75
CA ASN A 98 14.89 3.35 -5.43
C ASN A 98 14.17 4.07 -6.58
N ILE A 99 13.60 3.35 -7.55
CA ILE A 99 12.91 3.97 -8.68
C ILE A 99 11.61 4.64 -8.21
N LEU A 100 10.95 4.09 -7.19
CA LEU A 100 9.70 4.64 -6.63
C LEU A 100 10.02 5.83 -5.75
N ASP A 101 11.04 5.65 -4.93
CA ASP A 101 11.58 6.67 -4.04
C ASP A 101 11.95 7.91 -4.87
N ASP A 102 12.72 7.77 -5.94
CA ASP A 102 13.13 8.86 -6.83
C ASP A 102 11.94 9.69 -7.34
N ASN A 103 10.93 9.05 -7.92
CA ASN A 103 9.74 9.74 -8.41
C ASN A 103 8.94 10.39 -7.27
N THR A 104 8.79 9.70 -6.14
CA THR A 104 8.03 10.22 -5.00
C THR A 104 8.72 11.43 -4.38
N TYR A 105 10.05 11.44 -4.27
CA TYR A 105 10.79 12.58 -3.73
C TYR A 105 10.86 13.75 -4.71
N HIS A 106 10.92 13.52 -6.04
CA HIS A 106 10.70 14.59 -7.02
C HIS A 106 9.36 15.29 -6.78
N ASP A 107 8.29 14.51 -6.60
CA ASP A 107 6.97 15.08 -6.38
C ASP A 107 6.87 15.84 -5.06
N VAL A 108 7.51 15.35 -3.99
CA VAL A 108 7.56 16.04 -2.69
C VAL A 108 8.17 17.43 -2.86
N ASP A 109 9.27 17.55 -3.59
CA ASP A 109 9.89 18.84 -3.89
C ASP A 109 8.97 19.72 -4.73
N TYR A 110 8.36 19.18 -5.79
CA TYR A 110 7.38 19.89 -6.62
C TYR A 110 6.20 20.43 -5.79
N ILE A 111 5.62 19.59 -4.93
CA ILE A 111 4.50 19.95 -4.06
C ILE A 111 4.93 21.04 -3.08
N ASN A 112 6.10 20.90 -2.47
CA ASN A 112 6.58 21.87 -1.51
C ASN A 112 6.81 23.25 -2.15
N ASP A 113 7.36 23.29 -3.36
CA ASP A 113 7.58 24.52 -4.10
C ASP A 113 6.26 25.16 -4.55
N LYS A 114 5.33 24.38 -5.10
CA LYS A 114 4.11 24.91 -5.72
C LYS A 114 2.97 25.16 -4.72
N TYR A 115 2.84 24.31 -3.72
CA TYR A 115 1.77 24.34 -2.72
C TYR A 115 2.23 24.82 -1.35
N GLY A 116 3.37 25.53 -1.27
CA GLY A 116 3.81 26.20 -0.04
C GLY A 116 4.16 25.25 1.09
N GLY A 117 4.83 24.13 0.78
CA GLY A 117 5.24 23.14 1.76
C GLY A 117 4.17 22.12 2.11
N ALA A 118 3.22 21.82 1.22
CA ALA A 118 2.07 20.96 1.54
C ALA A 118 2.41 19.49 1.81
N ALA A 119 3.50 18.98 1.21
CA ALA A 119 4.01 17.64 1.48
C ALA A 119 4.72 17.55 2.84
N ASN A 120 5.12 18.69 3.43
CA ASN A 120 5.70 18.71 4.77
C ASN A 120 4.67 18.33 5.84
N LEU A 121 5.21 17.86 6.97
CA LEU A 121 4.44 17.50 8.16
C LEU A 121 3.57 18.67 8.66
N GLY A 122 2.27 18.46 8.77
CA GLY A 122 1.33 19.44 9.33
C GLY A 122 -0.13 19.21 8.93
N THR A 123 -1.07 19.73 9.71
CA THR A 123 -2.51 19.66 9.40
C THR A 123 -3.02 20.87 8.62
N ASP A 124 -2.39 22.02 8.81
CA ASP A 124 -2.90 23.31 8.35
C ASP A 124 -2.22 23.80 7.06
N ASN A 125 -1.23 23.05 6.57
CA ASN A 125 -0.46 23.34 5.36
C ASN A 125 -0.90 22.52 4.14
N LYS A 126 -2.03 21.79 4.21
CA LYS A 126 -2.45 20.87 3.16
C LYS A 126 -3.10 21.58 1.97
N ALA A 127 -2.81 21.10 0.77
CA ALA A 127 -3.46 21.55 -0.45
C ALA A 127 -4.93 21.11 -0.48
N PRO A 128 -5.83 21.87 -1.12
CA PRO A 128 -7.23 21.45 -1.29
C PRO A 128 -7.35 20.11 -2.02
N ALA A 129 -8.19 19.20 -1.51
CA ALA A 129 -8.51 17.95 -2.17
C ALA A 129 -9.54 18.17 -3.31
N THR A 130 -9.10 18.79 -4.41
CA THR A 130 -9.94 19.04 -5.60
C THR A 130 -9.39 18.33 -6.84
N ILE A 131 -10.22 18.21 -7.88
CA ILE A 131 -9.79 17.57 -9.14
C ILE A 131 -8.68 18.36 -9.83
N GLU A 132 -8.58 19.67 -9.61
CA GLU A 132 -7.50 20.51 -10.11
C GLU A 132 -6.17 20.14 -9.47
N THR A 133 -6.12 20.03 -8.14
CA THR A 133 -4.92 19.59 -7.42
C THR A 133 -4.52 18.17 -7.80
N VAL A 134 -5.50 17.27 -7.91
CA VAL A 134 -5.27 15.89 -8.39
C VAL A 134 -4.66 15.90 -9.80
N LYS A 135 -5.27 16.63 -10.74
CA LYS A 135 -4.77 16.71 -12.12
C LYS A 135 -3.37 17.28 -12.19
N ASP A 136 -3.08 18.29 -11.38
CA ASP A 136 -1.79 18.93 -11.38
C ASP A 136 -0.67 17.99 -10.92
N ILE A 137 -0.79 17.46 -9.70
CA ILE A 137 0.25 16.62 -9.09
C ILE A 137 0.38 15.30 -9.84
N ALA A 138 -0.72 14.63 -10.16
CA ALA A 138 -0.66 13.34 -10.83
C ALA A 138 -0.10 13.44 -12.26
N THR A 139 -0.39 14.53 -12.98
CA THR A 139 0.14 14.71 -14.34
C THR A 139 1.63 14.98 -14.31
N GLU A 140 2.09 15.86 -13.40
CA GLU A 140 3.53 16.13 -13.21
C GLU A 140 4.28 14.84 -12.86
N SER A 141 3.85 14.15 -11.80
CA SER A 141 4.45 12.89 -11.34
C SER A 141 4.53 11.85 -12.45
N THR A 142 3.42 11.65 -13.18
CA THR A 142 3.36 10.64 -14.23
C THR A 142 4.28 10.98 -15.39
N ILE A 143 4.32 12.24 -15.81
CA ILE A 143 5.22 12.68 -16.89
C ILE A 143 6.68 12.51 -16.47
N TYR A 144 7.05 12.95 -15.26
CA TYR A 144 8.41 12.80 -14.75
C TYR A 144 8.87 11.34 -14.76
N GLY A 145 8.06 10.44 -14.21
CA GLY A 145 8.40 9.02 -14.18
C GLY A 145 8.44 8.37 -15.56
N LEU A 146 7.54 8.73 -16.47
CA LEU A 146 7.58 8.26 -17.87
C LEU A 146 8.87 8.72 -18.56
N GLU A 147 9.24 9.99 -18.38
CA GLU A 147 10.49 10.52 -18.90
C GLU A 147 11.71 9.81 -18.31
N ASN A 148 11.69 9.39 -17.05
CA ASN A 148 12.78 8.61 -16.46
C ASN A 148 12.93 7.23 -17.14
N TYR A 149 11.83 6.53 -17.43
CA TYR A 149 11.88 5.29 -18.22
C TYR A 149 12.40 5.52 -19.65
N GLU A 150 12.18 6.69 -20.24
CA GLU A 150 12.63 7.02 -21.60
C GLU A 150 14.09 7.50 -21.64
N LYS A 151 14.51 8.32 -20.68
CA LYS A 151 15.87 8.87 -20.56
C LYS A 151 16.88 7.82 -20.12
N TYR A 152 16.45 6.87 -19.28
CA TYR A 152 17.32 5.84 -18.70
C TYR A 152 16.86 4.45 -19.12
N PRO A 153 17.35 3.92 -20.26
CA PRO A 153 16.98 2.59 -20.74
C PRO A 153 17.19 1.46 -19.72
N THR A 154 18.14 1.61 -18.80
CA THR A 154 18.35 0.65 -17.70
C THR A 154 17.18 0.58 -16.74
N VAL A 155 16.48 1.69 -16.49
CA VAL A 155 15.28 1.73 -15.64
C VAL A 155 14.11 1.03 -16.32
N LEU A 156 13.98 1.21 -17.65
CA LEU A 156 13.00 0.50 -18.46
C LEU A 156 13.29 -1.00 -18.58
N GLU A 157 14.56 -1.39 -18.66
CA GLU A 157 14.99 -2.80 -18.67
C GLU A 157 14.77 -3.48 -17.32
N ASP A 158 15.05 -2.78 -16.22
CA ASP A 158 14.79 -3.26 -14.86
C ASP A 158 13.29 -3.51 -14.63
N HIS A 159 12.46 -2.51 -14.94
CA HIS A 159 11.00 -2.66 -14.95
C HIS A 159 10.50 -3.04 -16.35
N PHE A 160 10.98 -4.16 -16.88
CA PHE A 160 10.63 -4.67 -18.21
C PHE A 160 9.11 -4.88 -18.40
N GLY A 161 8.39 -5.26 -17.34
CA GLY A 161 6.96 -5.48 -17.34
C GLY A 161 6.17 -4.17 -17.27
N GLY A 162 5.22 -3.99 -18.18
CA GLY A 162 4.37 -2.78 -18.20
C GLY A 162 3.62 -2.52 -16.89
N SER A 163 3.16 -3.59 -16.24
CA SER A 163 2.51 -3.50 -14.92
C SER A 163 3.45 -3.05 -13.81
N GLN A 164 4.75 -3.40 -13.86
CA GLN A 164 5.71 -2.90 -12.87
C GLN A 164 5.80 -1.37 -13.00
N ARG A 165 5.95 -0.87 -14.23
CA ARG A 165 5.96 0.57 -14.50
C ARG A 165 4.65 1.26 -14.12
N ALA A 166 3.52 0.64 -14.42
CA ALA A 166 2.20 1.17 -14.08
C ALA A 166 2.02 1.30 -12.55
N THR A 167 2.36 0.26 -11.78
CA THR A 167 2.35 0.31 -10.31
C THR A 167 3.19 1.47 -9.81
N MET A 168 4.38 1.64 -10.38
CA MET A 168 5.36 2.63 -9.95
C MET A 168 4.90 4.06 -10.16
N LEU A 169 4.49 4.38 -11.39
CA LEU A 169 4.03 5.72 -11.75
C LEU A 169 2.78 6.13 -10.98
N ALA A 170 1.85 5.18 -10.83
CA ALA A 170 0.60 5.43 -10.12
C ALA A 170 0.80 5.48 -8.60
N ALA A 171 1.73 4.69 -8.05
CA ALA A 171 2.08 4.74 -6.63
C ALA A 171 2.69 6.10 -6.26
N ALA A 172 3.67 6.58 -7.04
CA ALA A 172 4.25 7.91 -6.84
C ALA A 172 3.14 8.99 -6.91
N SER A 173 2.39 9.02 -8.02
CA SER A 173 1.31 10.01 -8.23
C SER A 173 0.28 10.01 -7.10
N GLY A 174 -0.14 8.81 -6.66
CA GLY A 174 -1.13 8.64 -5.62
C GLY A 174 -0.62 9.02 -4.23
N VAL A 175 0.58 8.55 -3.86
CA VAL A 175 1.22 8.86 -2.57
C VAL A 175 1.47 10.35 -2.48
N SER A 176 2.06 10.96 -3.50
CA SER A 176 2.37 12.39 -3.54
C SER A 176 1.11 13.26 -3.43
N THR A 177 0.04 12.90 -4.11
CA THR A 177 -1.24 13.62 -4.00
C THR A 177 -1.88 13.45 -2.61
N ALA A 178 -1.79 12.25 -2.02
CA ALA A 178 -2.25 12.01 -0.65
C ALA A 178 -1.43 12.80 0.37
N LEU A 179 -0.11 12.87 0.20
CA LEU A 179 0.79 13.68 1.03
C LEU A 179 0.39 15.16 0.98
N ALA A 180 0.20 15.70 -0.23
CA ALA A 180 -0.16 17.11 -0.44
C ALA A 180 -1.51 17.47 0.17
N THR A 181 -2.52 16.60 0.04
CA THR A 181 -3.92 16.92 0.38
C THR A 181 -4.35 16.40 1.75
N GLY A 182 -3.62 15.45 2.32
CA GLY A 182 -4.02 14.75 3.54
C GLY A 182 -5.30 13.93 3.35
N ASN A 183 -5.54 13.42 2.14
CA ASN A 183 -6.78 12.70 1.77
C ASN A 183 -6.48 11.48 0.88
N GLY A 184 -6.78 10.27 1.38
CA GLY A 184 -6.51 9.01 0.68
C GLY A 184 -7.29 8.86 -0.63
N ASN A 185 -8.53 9.34 -0.70
CA ASN A 185 -9.34 9.28 -1.93
C ASN A 185 -8.86 10.28 -3.00
N ALA A 186 -8.31 11.43 -2.62
CA ALA A 186 -7.63 12.31 -3.58
C ALA A 186 -6.39 11.63 -4.17
N GLY A 187 -5.58 10.98 -3.33
CA GLY A 187 -4.49 10.12 -3.79
C GLY A 187 -4.95 8.98 -4.70
N LEU A 188 -6.08 8.34 -4.39
CA LEU A 188 -6.65 7.30 -5.24
C LEU A 188 -7.09 7.82 -6.61
N SER A 189 -7.63 9.05 -6.67
CA SER A 189 -7.94 9.70 -7.94
C SER A 189 -6.68 9.99 -8.77
N ALA A 190 -5.59 10.39 -8.12
CA ALA A 190 -4.29 10.59 -8.77
C ALA A 190 -3.68 9.29 -9.31
N TRP A 191 -3.79 8.18 -8.56
CA TRP A 191 -3.42 6.84 -9.05
C TRP A 191 -4.13 6.53 -10.37
N TYR A 192 -5.46 6.68 -10.42
CA TYR A 192 -6.21 6.35 -11.63
C TYR A 192 -5.94 7.30 -12.80
N LEU A 193 -5.75 8.60 -12.53
CA LEU A 193 -5.33 9.53 -13.56
C LEU A 193 -3.95 9.17 -14.14
N SER A 194 -3.00 8.76 -13.30
CA SER A 194 -1.68 8.28 -13.74
C SER A 194 -1.79 7.11 -14.70
N MET A 195 -2.65 6.13 -14.38
CA MET A 195 -2.90 4.98 -15.25
C MET A 195 -3.43 5.39 -16.64
N TYR A 196 -4.32 6.37 -16.70
CA TYR A 196 -4.86 6.86 -17.97
C TYR A 196 -3.80 7.60 -18.78
N LEU A 197 -3.02 8.47 -18.15
CA LEU A 197 -1.94 9.20 -18.82
C LEU A 197 -0.88 8.24 -19.35
N HIS A 198 -0.46 7.26 -18.56
CA HIS A 198 0.53 6.25 -18.98
C HIS A 198 0.02 5.43 -20.17
N LYS A 199 -1.25 4.98 -20.14
CA LYS A 199 -1.85 4.22 -21.23
C LYS A 199 -1.77 4.98 -22.56
N GLU A 200 -2.11 6.26 -22.55
CA GLU A 200 -2.08 7.11 -23.74
C GLU A 200 -0.66 7.49 -24.16
N ALA A 201 0.25 7.70 -23.21
CA ALA A 201 1.64 8.09 -23.50
C ALA A 201 2.40 6.99 -24.25
N HIS A 202 2.30 5.73 -23.79
CA HIS A 202 3.10 4.62 -24.34
C HIS A 202 2.31 3.67 -25.24
N GLY A 203 1.00 3.89 -25.42
CA GLY A 203 0.11 2.98 -26.15
C GLY A 203 0.02 1.57 -25.54
N ARG A 204 0.38 1.45 -24.25
CA ARG A 204 0.38 0.22 -23.45
C ARG A 204 0.27 0.58 -21.97
N LEU A 205 -0.12 -0.37 -21.15
CA LEU A 205 -0.16 -0.23 -19.69
C LEU A 205 0.41 -1.48 -19.01
N GLY A 206 -0.45 -2.36 -18.50
CA GLY A 206 -0.06 -3.59 -17.81
C GLY A 206 -0.40 -4.88 -18.56
N PHE A 207 -0.39 -6.00 -17.85
CA PHE A 207 -0.83 -7.30 -18.35
C PHE A 207 -2.33 -7.31 -18.69
N PHE A 208 -2.82 -8.40 -19.31
CA PHE A 208 -4.23 -8.57 -19.62
C PHE A 208 -5.10 -8.47 -18.36
N GLY A 209 -5.92 -7.43 -18.27
CA GLY A 209 -6.84 -7.22 -17.14
C GLY A 209 -6.18 -6.57 -15.94
N TYR A 210 -4.94 -6.09 -16.07
CA TYR A 210 -4.30 -5.23 -15.05
C TYR A 210 -5.20 -4.06 -14.72
N ASP A 211 -5.74 -3.39 -15.75
CA ASP A 211 -6.52 -2.16 -15.62
C ASP A 211 -8.01 -2.36 -15.37
N LEU A 212 -8.45 -3.55 -14.94
CA LEU A 212 -9.85 -3.76 -14.55
C LEU A 212 -10.29 -2.73 -13.52
N GLN A 213 -9.51 -2.61 -12.44
CA GLN A 213 -9.80 -1.66 -11.37
C GLN A 213 -9.51 -0.22 -11.78
N ASP A 214 -8.54 0.01 -12.66
CA ASP A 214 -8.20 1.36 -13.08
C ASP A 214 -9.24 1.95 -14.03
N GLN A 215 -9.86 1.14 -14.90
CA GLN A 215 -10.99 1.59 -15.73
C GLN A 215 -12.26 1.84 -14.89
N CYS A 216 -12.50 1.06 -13.84
CA CYS A 216 -13.55 1.34 -12.85
C CYS A 216 -13.18 2.46 -11.87
N GLY A 217 -11.90 2.83 -11.81
CA GLY A 217 -11.31 3.53 -10.69
C GLY A 217 -11.89 4.91 -10.48
N ALA A 218 -11.75 5.80 -11.48
CA ALA A 218 -12.14 7.20 -11.35
C ALA A 218 -13.62 7.39 -10.96
N THR A 219 -14.53 6.57 -11.49
CA THR A 219 -15.96 6.65 -11.15
C THR A 219 -16.27 6.12 -9.75
N ASN A 220 -15.46 5.19 -9.23
CA ASN A 220 -15.67 4.57 -7.92
C ASN A 220 -14.91 5.25 -6.77
N VAL A 221 -14.04 6.22 -7.03
CA VAL A 221 -13.32 6.93 -5.94
C VAL A 221 -14.27 7.68 -5.01
N PHE A 222 -15.23 8.40 -5.60
CA PHE A 222 -16.21 9.23 -4.87
C PHE A 222 -17.63 8.70 -5.00
N SER A 223 -17.79 7.45 -5.46
CA SER A 223 -19.08 6.78 -5.40
C SER A 223 -19.50 6.63 -3.93
N TYR A 224 -20.81 6.62 -3.72
CA TYR A 224 -21.46 6.31 -2.44
C TYR A 224 -22.44 5.14 -2.61
N GLN A 225 -22.35 4.42 -3.74
CA GLN A 225 -23.17 3.23 -3.99
C GLN A 225 -22.67 2.05 -3.14
N SER A 226 -23.54 1.05 -2.99
CA SER A 226 -23.40 -0.06 -2.04
C SER A 226 -22.02 -0.72 -1.97
N ASP A 227 -21.49 -1.12 -3.11
CA ASP A 227 -20.27 -1.92 -3.26
C ASP A 227 -19.19 -1.18 -4.08
N GLU A 228 -19.33 0.14 -4.18
CA GLU A 228 -18.40 1.05 -4.84
C GLU A 228 -17.82 2.09 -3.86
N GLY A 229 -18.66 2.64 -2.98
CA GLY A 229 -18.28 3.75 -2.12
C GLY A 229 -17.66 3.30 -0.81
N GLU A 230 -16.36 3.56 -0.64
CA GLU A 230 -15.64 3.34 0.61
C GLU A 230 -14.40 4.26 0.69
N PRO A 231 -14.08 4.89 1.84
CA PRO A 231 -12.79 5.55 2.06
C PRO A 231 -11.61 4.59 1.84
N LEU A 232 -10.52 5.07 1.27
CA LEU A 232 -9.38 4.21 0.89
C LEU A 232 -8.83 3.40 2.07
N GLU A 233 -8.78 3.99 3.26
CA GLU A 233 -8.28 3.39 4.50
C GLU A 233 -9.09 2.14 4.90
N LEU A 234 -10.37 2.10 4.53
CA LEU A 234 -11.30 0.99 4.82
C LEU A 234 -11.42 -0.01 3.65
N ARG A 235 -10.92 0.35 2.46
CA ARG A 235 -10.76 -0.61 1.36
C ARG A 235 -9.71 -1.65 1.70
N GLY A 236 -9.66 -2.71 0.91
CA GLY A 236 -8.67 -3.77 1.04
C GLY A 236 -8.72 -4.71 -0.15
N ALA A 237 -8.01 -5.83 -0.05
CA ALA A 237 -7.97 -6.85 -1.08
C ALA A 237 -9.33 -7.54 -1.35
N ASN A 238 -10.36 -7.27 -0.53
CA ASN A 238 -11.73 -7.74 -0.77
C ASN A 238 -12.67 -6.70 -1.38
N TYR A 239 -12.26 -5.43 -1.49
CA TYR A 239 -13.03 -4.42 -2.22
C TYR A 239 -13.23 -4.90 -3.67
N PRO A 240 -14.45 -4.85 -4.26
CA PRO A 240 -14.78 -5.67 -5.42
C PRO A 240 -13.84 -5.54 -6.62
N ASN A 241 -13.44 -4.31 -6.97
CA ASN A 241 -12.54 -4.10 -8.10
C ASN A 241 -11.12 -4.60 -7.82
N TYR A 242 -10.69 -4.69 -6.56
CA TYR A 242 -9.29 -4.93 -6.18
C TYR A 242 -8.98 -6.40 -5.93
N ALA A 243 -9.99 -7.28 -6.02
CA ALA A 243 -9.91 -8.63 -5.49
C ALA A 243 -9.10 -9.64 -6.32
N MET A 244 -8.36 -9.21 -7.33
CA MET A 244 -7.80 -10.11 -8.35
C MET A 244 -6.38 -9.77 -8.81
N ASN A 245 -6.03 -8.49 -8.98
CA ASN A 245 -4.89 -8.10 -9.80
C ASN A 245 -3.72 -7.58 -8.96
N VAL A 246 -2.51 -8.03 -9.31
CA VAL A 246 -1.23 -7.59 -8.73
C VAL A 246 -0.91 -6.15 -9.10
N GLY A 247 0.01 -5.52 -8.37
CA GLY A 247 0.55 -4.20 -8.70
C GLY A 247 -0.35 -3.03 -8.28
N HIS A 248 -1.18 -3.23 -7.26
CA HIS A 248 -2.15 -2.22 -6.82
C HIS A 248 -2.27 -2.15 -5.29
N GLN A 249 -2.58 -3.28 -4.65
CA GLN A 249 -2.96 -3.33 -3.23
C GLN A 249 -1.89 -2.73 -2.30
N GLY A 250 -0.61 -2.97 -2.58
CA GLY A 250 0.49 -2.33 -1.83
C GLY A 250 0.59 -0.82 -2.05
N GLY A 251 0.42 -0.37 -3.29
CA GLY A 251 0.35 1.05 -3.63
C GLY A 251 -0.79 1.76 -2.89
N TYR A 252 -1.99 1.15 -2.87
CA TYR A 252 -3.14 1.67 -2.14
C TYR A 252 -2.92 1.78 -0.63
N ALA A 253 -2.23 0.81 -0.02
CA ALA A 253 -1.81 0.91 1.37
C ALA A 253 -0.83 2.09 1.60
N GLY A 254 0.10 2.30 0.67
CA GLY A 254 0.98 3.48 0.67
C GLY A 254 0.22 4.80 0.56
N ILE A 255 -0.77 4.90 -0.32
CA ILE A 255 -1.61 6.10 -0.48
C ILE A 255 -2.39 6.39 0.81
N ALA A 256 -3.01 5.36 1.41
CA ALA A 256 -3.68 5.48 2.70
C ALA A 256 -2.70 5.99 3.77
N SER A 257 -1.48 5.42 3.83
CA SER A 257 -0.44 5.88 4.75
C SER A 257 -0.03 7.33 4.49
N GLY A 258 0.17 7.72 3.23
CA GLY A 258 0.61 9.06 2.82
C GLY A 258 -0.35 10.16 3.25
N ALA A 259 -1.66 9.92 3.19
CA ALA A 259 -2.66 10.87 3.67
C ALA A 259 -2.46 11.23 5.16
N HIS A 260 -2.07 10.25 5.97
CA HIS A 260 -1.91 10.40 7.41
C HIS A 260 -0.49 10.78 7.84
N SER A 261 0.53 10.26 7.15
CA SER A 261 1.93 10.54 7.47
C SER A 261 2.27 12.01 7.29
N SER A 262 1.77 12.67 6.25
CA SER A 262 1.99 14.10 6.01
C SER A 262 1.23 14.99 7.00
N ARG A 263 0.16 14.48 7.60
CA ARG A 263 -0.59 15.16 8.67
C ARG A 263 0.07 14.98 10.04
N GLY A 264 0.97 14.00 10.17
CA GLY A 264 1.55 13.59 11.45
C GLY A 264 0.57 12.85 12.34
N ASP A 265 -0.45 12.24 11.75
CA ASP A 265 -1.40 11.41 12.48
C ASP A 265 -0.67 10.17 13.04
N ALA A 266 -1.04 9.75 14.26
CA ALA A 266 -0.37 8.63 14.91
C ALA A 266 -0.70 7.26 14.28
N PHE A 267 -1.85 7.16 13.64
CA PHE A 267 -2.40 5.97 13.00
C PHE A 267 -3.24 6.38 11.78
N ALA A 268 -3.46 5.45 10.85
CA ALA A 268 -4.29 5.66 9.68
C ALA A 268 -5.78 5.36 9.96
N VAL A 269 -6.08 4.21 10.57
CA VAL A 269 -7.48 3.80 10.80
C VAL A 269 -7.75 3.21 12.19
N ASN A 270 -6.77 2.49 12.78
CA ASN A 270 -6.97 1.75 14.01
C ASN A 270 -5.79 1.90 14.99
N PRO A 271 -5.96 2.67 16.08
CA PRO A 271 -4.89 2.89 17.07
C PRO A 271 -4.52 1.62 17.84
N LEU A 272 -5.44 0.65 17.98
CA LEU A 272 -5.17 -0.61 18.67
C LEU A 272 -4.18 -1.46 17.88
N ILE A 273 -4.32 -1.51 16.56
CA ILE A 273 -3.39 -2.20 15.66
C ILE A 273 -2.03 -1.50 15.69
N LYS A 274 -2.01 -0.16 15.59
CA LYS A 274 -0.76 0.62 15.66
C LYS A 274 0.03 0.32 16.93
N LEU A 275 -0.63 0.30 18.09
CA LEU A 275 -0.01 0.00 19.37
C LEU A 275 0.40 -1.48 19.50
N CYS A 276 -0.42 -2.41 18.98
CA CYS A 276 -0.14 -3.84 19.05
C CYS A 276 1.19 -4.22 18.38
N PHE A 277 1.53 -3.58 17.26
CA PHE A 277 2.77 -3.82 16.53
C PHE A 277 3.94 -2.93 17.00
N ALA A 278 3.74 -2.04 17.96
CA ALA A 278 4.80 -1.27 18.60
C ALA A 278 5.56 -2.11 19.65
N ASP A 279 5.91 -3.35 19.28
CA ASP A 279 6.55 -4.34 20.15
C ASP A 279 7.84 -4.89 19.49
N ALA A 280 8.98 -4.61 20.13
CA ALA A 280 10.29 -5.05 19.67
C ALA A 280 10.56 -6.54 19.94
N LEU A 281 9.66 -7.26 20.62
CA LEU A 281 9.74 -8.71 20.81
C LEU A 281 9.31 -9.49 19.56
N LEU A 282 8.58 -8.85 18.63
CA LEU A 282 8.22 -9.48 17.37
C LEU A 282 9.50 -9.82 16.56
N PRO A 283 9.59 -11.01 15.96
CA PRO A 283 10.80 -11.43 15.26
C PRO A 283 11.08 -10.61 13.99
N PHE A 284 10.03 -10.02 13.40
CA PHE A 284 10.12 -9.15 12.24
C PHE A 284 10.12 -7.69 12.69
N ASP A 285 11.12 -6.92 12.28
CA ASP A 285 11.18 -5.48 12.58
C ASP A 285 10.24 -4.68 11.66
N PHE A 286 9.02 -4.45 12.14
CA PHE A 286 8.02 -3.65 11.43
C PHE A 286 8.38 -2.17 11.28
N THR A 287 9.47 -1.68 11.88
CA THR A 287 9.94 -0.30 11.67
C THR A 287 10.67 -0.10 10.34
N GLN A 288 11.19 -1.19 9.76
CA GLN A 288 12.02 -1.18 8.55
C GLN A 288 11.74 -2.40 7.65
N PRO A 289 10.48 -2.61 7.18
CA PRO A 289 10.11 -3.81 6.44
C PRO A 289 10.97 -4.08 5.21
N ARG A 290 11.33 -3.06 4.41
CA ARG A 290 12.19 -3.25 3.23
C ARG A 290 13.58 -3.77 3.60
N ARG A 291 14.15 -3.30 4.72
CA ARG A 291 15.44 -3.77 5.24
C ARG A 291 15.35 -5.23 5.72
N GLU A 292 14.27 -5.60 6.39
CA GLU A 292 14.05 -6.98 6.84
C GLU A 292 13.96 -7.94 5.65
N PHE A 293 13.37 -7.53 4.52
CA PHE A 293 13.40 -8.31 3.29
C PHE A 293 14.83 -8.53 2.78
N GLY A 294 15.65 -7.47 2.82
CA GLY A 294 17.09 -7.57 2.51
C GLY A 294 17.81 -8.57 3.41
N ARG A 295 17.58 -8.53 4.73
CA ARG A 295 18.12 -9.51 5.69
C ARG A 295 17.67 -10.94 5.39
N GLY A 296 16.40 -11.13 5.03
CA GLY A 296 15.88 -12.41 4.58
C GLY A 296 16.58 -12.93 3.32
N ALA A 297 16.80 -12.05 2.33
CA ALA A 297 17.44 -12.40 1.07
C ALA A 297 18.89 -12.91 1.25
N ILE A 298 19.64 -12.32 2.19
CA ILE A 298 21.00 -12.77 2.55
C ILE A 298 21.03 -13.86 3.62
N ARG A 299 19.86 -14.39 4.02
CA ARG A 299 19.70 -15.48 5.01
C ARG A 299 20.19 -15.14 6.42
N GLU A 300 20.09 -13.87 6.81
CA GLU A 300 20.42 -13.36 8.15
C GLU A 300 19.19 -13.05 9.01
N PHE A 301 17.99 -13.37 8.50
CA PHE A 301 16.75 -13.35 9.27
C PHE A 301 16.52 -14.71 9.96
N VAL A 302 16.18 -14.71 11.25
CA VAL A 302 15.90 -15.92 12.02
C VAL A 302 14.39 -16.03 12.24
N PRO A 303 13.69 -16.95 11.57
CA PRO A 303 12.25 -17.13 11.77
C PRO A 303 11.96 -17.87 13.08
N ALA A 304 10.74 -17.68 13.60
CA ALA A 304 10.18 -18.54 14.63
C ALA A 304 9.49 -19.77 14.02
N GLY A 305 9.19 -20.79 14.83
CA GLY A 305 8.37 -21.94 14.41
C GLY A 305 9.13 -23.08 13.74
N GLU A 306 10.46 -23.00 13.65
CA GLU A 306 11.30 -24.12 13.19
C GLU A 306 11.11 -25.37 14.08
N ARG A 307 11.20 -26.55 13.45
CA ARG A 307 10.91 -27.85 14.11
C ARG A 307 12.17 -28.68 14.33
N SER A 308 13.36 -28.12 14.13
CA SER A 308 14.64 -28.83 14.27
C SER A 308 14.81 -29.51 15.64
N LEU A 309 14.23 -28.95 16.70
CA LEU A 309 14.22 -29.54 18.05
C LEU A 309 13.65 -30.98 18.11
N ILE A 310 12.71 -31.30 17.22
CA ILE A 310 12.02 -32.61 17.17
C ILE A 310 12.32 -33.39 15.88
N ILE A 311 13.29 -32.92 15.09
CA ILE A 311 13.73 -33.59 13.87
C ILE A 311 15.06 -34.29 14.16
N PRO A 312 15.23 -35.57 13.74
CA PRO A 312 16.51 -36.26 13.86
C PRO A 312 17.65 -35.50 13.16
N ALA A 313 18.88 -35.68 13.65
CA ALA A 313 20.09 -35.17 13.00
C ALA A 313 20.33 -35.81 11.63
#